data_AF-A0A3D1U9B8-F1
#
_entry.id   AF-A0A3D1U9B8-F1
#
_cell.length_a   1.000
_cell.length_b   1.000
_cell.length_c   1.000
_cell.angle_alpha   90.00
_cell.angle_beta   90.00
_cell.angle_gamma   90.00
#
_symmetry.space_group_name_H-M   'P 1'
#
loop_
_entity.id
_entity.type
_entity.pdbx_description
1 polymer ?
#
loop_
_entity_poly.entity_id
_entity_poly.type
_entity_poly.pdbx_seq_one_letter_code
_entity_poly.pdbx_strand_id
1 'polypeptide(L)'
;ADFQSNPVPEAQSAKEPPVRRLSVEDYRDKMKAGWLGQMIGVEWGLPTEFRYQGRTIPDGEVPVWKPEMINGSFANDDLFVEMTFLRTLERHGFDVSPKQAGIDYANATYGLCAANWAGRDNLRRGIAPPDCGHPRYNACADNIDYQIESDYAGLVSPGLPQRAIALSRLFGTLVNSGDGVWAGAFMGGMYAEAFFTRDMDTIVDAGLASIPPDSQYAEMVRDVRAWHRAAPDDWRACWRRVKAKYIDDPAYHRGLIDQPGSDVKPNGAFVLMGLLYGGGDLARTIKISMQCGWDSDCNPSSAAGVLLTALGTKELAPEYVSALDSGRKFSWSPYRFGDLLRVCEELMRQNVARGGGRIERDSAGKEWIVVPQAKPVPDAFRPNWNPPPLTGARYTAEEMRQIVEKPFPGIGPILASRKGLPLPPIGTGEKWMIGNYTDEYGLSLLSFPNAPIRLDDESLPIRICGLTNTVIHFGWGKYHLKRPQTIFVIEDCDNVVLRDAVILVHSDAPSDPPPLYTERNCRRLRSHGMAVRYLGEASAPAGPSDRASIGLK
;
A
#
# COMPACT_ATOMS: atom_id res chain seq x y z
N ALA A 1 15.43 -73.56 1.32
CA ALA A 1 15.66 -72.43 2.23
C ALA A 1 14.80 -71.29 1.71
N ASP A 2 13.65 -71.12 2.34
CA ASP A 2 12.53 -70.30 1.87
C ASP A 2 12.84 -68.81 1.94
N PHE A 3 12.57 -68.10 0.84
CA PHE A 3 12.47 -66.65 0.83
C PHE A 3 11.06 -66.26 1.31
N GLN A 4 10.95 -65.89 2.58
CA GLN A 4 9.73 -65.29 3.12
C GLN A 4 9.59 -63.85 2.60
N SER A 5 8.48 -63.60 1.90
CA SER A 5 8.00 -62.28 1.51
C SER A 5 7.57 -61.47 2.73
N ASN A 6 8.15 -60.29 2.94
CA ASN A 6 7.62 -59.31 3.88
C ASN A 6 6.28 -58.76 3.37
N PRO A 7 5.25 -58.60 4.23
CA PRO A 7 3.99 -58.00 3.83
C PRO A 7 4.17 -56.51 3.53
N VAL A 8 3.62 -56.08 2.39
CA VAL A 8 3.47 -54.66 2.03
C VAL A 8 2.54 -54.01 3.06
N PRO A 9 2.87 -52.84 3.63
CA PRO A 9 1.99 -52.15 4.56
C PRO A 9 0.69 -51.77 3.83
N GLU A 10 -0.45 -52.17 4.38
CA GLU A 10 -1.76 -51.69 3.93
C GLU A 10 -1.76 -50.16 3.94
N ALA A 11 -2.13 -49.57 2.80
CA ALA A 11 -2.37 -48.14 2.68
C ALA A 11 -3.47 -47.75 3.67
N GLN A 12 -3.08 -47.13 4.79
CA GLN A 12 -4.02 -46.46 5.67
C GLN A 12 -4.78 -45.44 4.81
N SER A 13 -6.09 -45.67 4.65
CA SER A 13 -7.05 -44.68 4.16
C SER A 13 -6.79 -43.37 4.91
N ALA A 14 -6.26 -42.36 4.21
CA ALA A 14 -6.10 -41.04 4.78
C ALA A 14 -7.50 -40.53 5.13
N LYS A 15 -7.80 -40.42 6.44
CA LYS A 15 -9.04 -39.80 6.91
C LYS A 15 -9.16 -38.43 6.26
N GLU A 16 -10.29 -38.15 5.63
CA GLU A 16 -10.58 -36.82 5.09
C GLU A 16 -10.42 -35.77 6.20
N PRO A 17 -9.83 -34.60 5.88
CA PRO A 17 -9.64 -33.55 6.87
C PRO A 17 -11.00 -33.10 7.44
N PRO A 18 -11.07 -32.71 8.72
CA PRO A 18 -12.30 -32.15 9.28
C PRO A 18 -12.76 -30.95 8.46
N VAL A 19 -14.07 -30.77 8.34
CA VAL A 19 -14.68 -29.69 7.54
C VAL A 19 -15.38 -28.66 8.43
N ARG A 20 -15.43 -27.42 7.95
CA ARG A 20 -16.22 -26.33 8.54
C ARG A 20 -17.39 -26.00 7.63
N ARG A 21 -18.50 -25.56 8.21
CA ARG A 21 -19.74 -25.26 7.48
C ARG A 21 -20.21 -23.84 7.78
N LEU A 22 -20.63 -23.12 6.76
CA LEU A 22 -21.22 -21.77 6.85
C LEU A 22 -22.37 -21.70 5.85
N SER A 23 -23.52 -21.15 6.22
CA SER A 23 -24.58 -20.99 5.23
C SER A 23 -24.22 -19.89 4.22
N VAL A 24 -24.64 -20.04 2.96
CA VAL A 24 -24.41 -18.99 1.94
C VAL A 24 -25.10 -17.68 2.34
N GLU A 25 -26.22 -17.77 3.06
CA GLU A 25 -26.92 -16.63 3.65
C GLU A 25 -26.05 -15.88 4.66
N ASP A 26 -25.43 -16.59 5.62
CA ASP A 26 -24.53 -15.99 6.60
C ASP A 26 -23.27 -15.43 5.93
N TYR A 27 -22.74 -16.10 4.89
CA TYR A 27 -21.65 -15.57 4.08
C TYR A 27 -22.03 -14.22 3.44
N ARG A 28 -23.20 -14.14 2.79
CA ARG A 28 -23.67 -12.89 2.15
C ARG A 28 -23.79 -11.76 3.17
N ASP A 29 -24.35 -12.04 4.33
CA ASP A 29 -24.48 -11.08 5.43
C ASP A 29 -23.12 -10.59 5.92
N LYS A 30 -22.22 -11.52 6.27
CA LYS A 30 -20.89 -11.21 6.80
C LYS A 30 -19.98 -10.54 5.76
N MET A 31 -20.03 -10.97 4.51
CA MET A 31 -19.27 -10.34 3.42
C MET A 31 -19.74 -8.91 3.15
N LYS A 32 -21.06 -8.68 3.14
CA LYS A 32 -21.62 -7.32 3.07
C LYS A 32 -21.19 -6.48 4.27
N ALA A 33 -21.23 -7.05 5.47
CA ALA A 33 -20.82 -6.37 6.70
C ALA A 33 -19.34 -5.98 6.67
N GLY A 34 -18.46 -6.85 6.13
CA GLY A 34 -17.05 -6.54 5.93
C GLY A 34 -16.84 -5.30 5.07
N TRP A 35 -17.46 -5.23 3.89
CA TRP A 35 -17.40 -4.05 3.04
C TRP A 35 -17.96 -2.79 3.70
N LEU A 36 -19.09 -2.90 4.41
CA LEU A 36 -19.63 -1.76 5.16
C LEU A 36 -18.66 -1.29 6.26
N GLY A 37 -17.97 -2.23 6.92
CA GLY A 37 -16.96 -1.91 7.92
C GLY A 37 -15.82 -1.09 7.34
N GLN A 38 -15.29 -1.52 6.20
CA GLN A 38 -14.27 -0.76 5.46
C GLN A 38 -14.78 0.65 5.11
N MET A 39 -15.97 0.75 4.49
CA MET A 39 -16.58 2.04 4.11
C MET A 39 -16.80 3.00 5.29
N ILE A 40 -17.20 2.49 6.46
CA ILE A 40 -17.42 3.30 7.66
C ILE A 40 -16.07 3.71 8.26
N GLY A 41 -15.13 2.77 8.38
CA GLY A 41 -13.82 3.00 8.98
C GLY A 41 -13.02 4.04 8.21
N VAL A 42 -12.93 3.89 6.89
CA VAL A 42 -12.16 4.80 6.03
C VAL A 42 -12.73 6.22 6.11
N GLU A 43 -14.04 6.38 5.94
CA GLU A 43 -14.65 7.73 5.93
C GLU A 43 -14.62 8.39 7.31
N TRP A 44 -14.68 7.62 8.39
CA TRP A 44 -14.56 8.18 9.74
C TRP A 44 -13.13 8.64 10.04
N GLY A 45 -12.12 7.91 9.55
CA GLY A 45 -10.70 8.25 9.74
C GLY A 45 -10.14 9.30 8.76
N LEU A 46 -10.75 9.46 7.59
CA LEU A 46 -10.27 10.35 6.51
C LEU A 46 -10.02 11.81 6.97
N PRO A 47 -10.85 12.44 7.81
CA PRO A 47 -10.61 13.82 8.25
C PRO A 47 -9.33 14.04 9.05
N THR A 48 -8.70 12.96 9.54
CA THR A 48 -7.49 13.00 10.37
C THR A 48 -6.23 12.48 9.67
N GLU A 49 -6.36 12.00 8.43
CA GLU A 49 -5.30 11.40 7.63
C GLU A 49 -4.07 12.32 7.56
N PHE A 50 -2.91 11.79 7.96
CA PHE A 50 -1.62 12.47 8.07
C PHE A 50 -1.60 13.78 8.89
N ARG A 51 -2.63 14.09 9.70
CA ARG A 51 -2.66 15.30 10.54
C ARG A 51 -1.97 15.14 11.90
N TYR A 52 -1.84 13.89 12.36
CA TYR A 52 -1.25 13.54 13.67
C TYR A 52 -0.15 12.51 13.48
N GLN A 53 0.90 12.90 12.77
CA GLN A 53 2.07 12.06 12.56
C GLN A 53 2.93 12.04 13.84
N GLY A 54 3.33 10.85 14.27
CA GLY A 54 4.17 10.64 15.45
C GLY A 54 3.49 10.91 16.81
N ARG A 55 2.19 11.20 16.84
CA ARG A 55 1.41 11.47 18.07
C ARG A 55 -0.03 10.96 17.95
N THR A 56 -0.65 10.63 19.08
CA THR A 56 -2.07 10.24 19.09
C THR A 56 -2.99 11.44 18.89
N ILE A 57 -4.15 11.21 18.27
CA ILE A 57 -5.22 12.19 18.16
C ILE A 57 -5.87 12.41 19.53
N PRO A 58 -5.95 13.65 20.05
CA PRO A 58 -6.62 13.95 21.32
C PRO A 58 -8.10 13.57 21.30
N ASP A 59 -8.65 13.13 22.43
CA ASP A 59 -10.05 12.66 22.52
C ASP A 59 -11.07 13.72 22.07
N GLY A 60 -10.80 15.00 22.35
CA GLY A 60 -11.65 16.12 21.93
C GLY A 60 -11.55 16.50 20.45
N GLU A 61 -10.59 15.92 19.71
CA GLU A 61 -10.35 16.20 18.30
C GLU A 61 -10.76 15.02 17.39
N VAL A 62 -11.26 13.93 17.98
CA VAL A 62 -11.83 12.79 17.25
C VAL A 62 -13.06 13.25 16.46
N PRO A 63 -13.11 13.07 15.13
CA PRO A 63 -14.27 13.42 14.33
C PRO A 63 -15.54 12.72 14.81
N VAL A 64 -16.67 13.42 14.75
CA VAL A 64 -17.99 12.83 15.02
C VAL A 64 -18.51 12.20 13.74
N TRP A 65 -18.91 10.92 13.81
CA TRP A 65 -19.57 10.24 12.70
C TRP A 65 -20.86 10.98 12.30
N LYS A 66 -21.03 11.17 10.99
CA LYS A 66 -22.27 11.64 10.39
C LYS A 66 -22.70 10.62 9.35
N PRO A 67 -23.98 10.18 9.31
CA PRO A 67 -24.42 9.15 8.38
C PRO A 67 -24.02 9.40 6.92
N GLU A 68 -24.00 10.65 6.47
CA GLU A 68 -23.69 11.02 5.09
C GLU A 68 -22.24 10.73 4.69
N MET A 69 -21.32 10.59 5.67
CA MET A 69 -19.89 10.31 5.45
C MET A 69 -19.70 9.01 4.68
N ILE A 70 -20.53 7.98 4.93
CA ILE A 70 -20.42 6.68 4.24
C ILE A 70 -20.41 6.81 2.71
N ASN A 71 -21.02 7.86 2.14
CA ASN A 71 -21.08 8.04 0.70
C ASN A 71 -19.79 8.61 0.09
N GLY A 72 -18.83 9.08 0.90
CA GLY A 72 -17.49 9.44 0.45
C GLY A 72 -16.70 8.21 0.01
N SER A 73 -16.97 7.06 0.62
CA SER A 73 -16.24 5.81 0.38
C SER A 73 -16.27 5.34 -1.08
N PHE A 74 -17.31 5.72 -1.83
CA PHE A 74 -17.40 5.45 -3.27
C PHE A 74 -16.30 6.14 -4.10
N ALA A 75 -15.57 7.08 -3.53
CA ALA A 75 -14.47 7.80 -4.18
C ALA A 75 -13.14 7.68 -3.42
N ASN A 76 -13.04 6.74 -2.48
CA ASN A 76 -11.84 6.52 -1.67
C ASN A 76 -10.98 5.37 -2.24
N ASP A 77 -9.67 5.60 -2.32
CA ASP A 77 -8.68 4.69 -2.92
C ASP A 77 -8.53 3.37 -2.17
N ASP A 78 -8.65 3.38 -0.85
CA ASP A 78 -8.62 2.17 -0.02
C ASP A 78 -9.61 1.11 -0.50
N LEU A 79 -10.73 1.54 -1.12
CA LEU A 79 -11.74 0.64 -1.66
C LEU A 79 -11.57 0.38 -3.14
N PHE A 80 -11.39 1.41 -3.98
CA PHE A 80 -11.43 1.20 -5.42
C PHE A 80 -10.18 0.52 -5.98
N VAL A 81 -9.04 0.54 -5.25
CA VAL A 81 -7.84 -0.16 -5.74
C VAL A 81 -8.01 -1.67 -5.61
N GLU A 82 -8.49 -2.19 -4.48
CA GLU A 82 -8.77 -3.64 -4.35
C GLU A 82 -9.85 -4.13 -5.33
N MET A 83 -10.78 -3.26 -5.74
CA MET A 83 -11.74 -3.58 -6.81
C MET A 83 -11.07 -3.82 -8.17
N THR A 84 -9.87 -3.30 -8.40
CA THR A 84 -9.10 -3.60 -9.62
C THR A 84 -8.68 -5.08 -9.63
N PHE A 85 -8.30 -5.62 -8.47
CA PHE A 85 -7.94 -7.03 -8.33
C PHE A 85 -9.16 -7.95 -8.48
N LEU A 86 -10.28 -7.57 -7.87
CA LEU A 86 -11.56 -8.25 -8.10
C LEU A 86 -11.97 -8.25 -9.58
N ARG A 87 -11.76 -7.13 -10.27
CA ARG A 87 -12.07 -7.02 -11.70
C ARG A 87 -11.18 -7.90 -12.56
N THR A 88 -9.89 -8.01 -12.24
CA THR A 88 -8.99 -8.96 -12.91
C THR A 88 -9.48 -10.40 -12.71
N LEU A 89 -9.85 -10.78 -11.49
CA LEU A 89 -10.38 -12.12 -11.21
C LEU A 89 -11.73 -12.37 -11.90
N GLU A 90 -12.62 -11.39 -11.96
CA GLU A 90 -13.91 -11.48 -12.66
C GLU A 90 -13.72 -11.72 -14.17
N ARG A 91 -12.72 -11.08 -14.79
CA ARG A 91 -12.46 -11.18 -16.22
C ARG A 91 -11.69 -12.44 -16.63
N HIS A 92 -10.74 -12.85 -15.80
CA HIS A 92 -9.73 -13.85 -16.16
C HIS A 92 -9.79 -15.11 -15.31
N GLY A 93 -10.58 -15.11 -14.23
CA GLY A 93 -10.63 -16.19 -13.25
C GLY A 93 -9.36 -16.28 -12.40
N PHE A 94 -9.32 -17.28 -11.52
CA PHE A 94 -8.20 -17.52 -10.60
C PHE A 94 -6.94 -18.12 -11.26
N ASP A 95 -6.99 -18.46 -12.56
CA ASP A 95 -5.84 -18.92 -13.35
C ASP A 95 -5.13 -17.77 -14.09
N VAL A 96 -5.54 -16.53 -13.84
CA VAL A 96 -4.89 -15.35 -14.39
C VAL A 96 -3.39 -15.36 -14.07
N SER A 97 -2.57 -15.11 -15.09
CA SER A 97 -1.12 -15.03 -14.88
C SER A 97 -0.77 -13.74 -14.13
N PRO A 98 0.33 -13.73 -13.34
CA PRO A 98 0.82 -12.49 -12.73
C PRO A 98 1.06 -11.38 -13.75
N LYS A 99 1.53 -11.73 -14.95
CA LYS A 99 1.69 -10.78 -16.05
C LYS A 99 0.37 -10.15 -16.49
N GLN A 100 -0.69 -10.94 -16.66
CA GLN A 100 -2.00 -10.39 -17.05
C GLN A 100 -2.58 -9.51 -15.93
N ALA A 101 -2.46 -9.92 -14.66
CA ALA A 101 -2.85 -9.09 -13.53
C ALA A 101 -2.08 -7.76 -13.50
N GLY A 102 -0.77 -7.81 -13.77
CA GLY A 102 0.06 -6.62 -13.89
C GLY A 102 -0.30 -5.72 -15.08
N ILE A 103 -0.76 -6.27 -16.22
CA ILE A 103 -1.27 -5.49 -17.35
C ILE A 103 -2.56 -4.75 -16.97
N ASP A 104 -3.51 -5.44 -16.32
CA ASP A 104 -4.75 -4.82 -15.85
C ASP A 104 -4.46 -3.67 -14.88
N TYR A 105 -3.58 -3.91 -13.89
CA TYR A 105 -3.18 -2.90 -12.92
C TYR A 105 -2.39 -1.74 -13.54
N ALA A 106 -1.50 -2.01 -14.50
CA ALA A 106 -0.78 -0.98 -15.26
C ALA A 106 -1.73 -0.03 -15.99
N ASN A 107 -2.89 -0.52 -16.45
CA ASN A 107 -3.89 0.26 -17.16
C ASN A 107 -4.89 1.00 -16.25
N ALA A 108 -4.78 0.85 -14.93
CA ALA A 108 -5.60 1.62 -14.00
C ALA A 108 -5.24 3.12 -14.03
N THR A 109 -6.24 4.00 -14.00
CA THR A 109 -6.07 5.44 -14.27
C THR A 109 -6.24 6.36 -13.06
N TYR A 110 -6.48 5.82 -11.86
CA TYR A 110 -6.54 6.59 -10.62
C TYR A 110 -5.16 7.01 -10.11
N GLY A 111 -5.12 8.08 -9.31
CA GLY A 111 -3.93 8.51 -8.56
C GLY A 111 -3.51 7.44 -7.55
N LEU A 112 -2.20 7.33 -7.30
CA LEU A 112 -1.61 6.40 -6.34
C LEU A 112 -0.37 7.06 -5.74
N CYS A 113 0.00 6.63 -4.54
CA CYS A 113 1.21 7.04 -3.84
C CYS A 113 2.17 5.85 -3.68
N ALA A 114 3.38 6.12 -3.19
CA ALA A 114 4.28 5.10 -2.63
C ALA A 114 4.45 3.80 -3.47
N ALA A 115 4.24 2.64 -2.85
CA ALA A 115 4.56 1.34 -3.43
C ALA A 115 3.63 1.01 -4.59
N ASN A 116 2.37 1.40 -4.49
CA ASN A 116 1.36 1.35 -5.53
C ASN A 116 1.78 2.11 -6.78
N TRP A 117 2.20 3.36 -6.59
CA TRP A 117 2.68 4.19 -7.68
C TRP A 117 3.93 3.58 -8.34
N ALA A 118 4.93 3.21 -7.53
CA ALA A 118 6.20 2.68 -8.02
C ALA A 118 6.03 1.32 -8.73
N GLY A 119 5.26 0.40 -8.16
CA GLY A 119 4.93 -0.88 -8.76
C GLY A 119 4.20 -0.73 -10.09
N ARG A 120 3.17 0.12 -10.14
CA ARG A 120 2.43 0.41 -11.38
C ARG A 120 3.29 1.06 -12.45
N ASP A 121 4.15 2.00 -12.08
CA ASP A 121 5.07 2.62 -13.02
C ASP A 121 6.11 1.62 -13.56
N ASN A 122 6.64 0.74 -12.70
CA ASN A 122 7.53 -0.35 -13.09
C ASN A 122 6.87 -1.30 -14.11
N LEU A 123 5.61 -1.65 -13.90
CA LEU A 123 4.82 -2.43 -14.85
C LEU A 123 4.73 -1.74 -16.21
N ARG A 124 4.43 -0.43 -16.22
CA ARG A 124 4.38 0.39 -17.45
C ARG A 124 5.75 0.54 -18.13
N ARG A 125 6.85 0.43 -17.38
CA ARG A 125 8.23 0.40 -17.92
C ARG A 125 8.65 -0.96 -18.47
N GLY A 126 7.80 -1.98 -18.38
CA GLY A 126 8.10 -3.32 -18.88
C GLY A 126 8.67 -4.29 -17.85
N ILE A 127 8.81 -3.87 -16.59
CA ILE A 127 9.24 -4.75 -15.49
C ILE A 127 8.02 -5.56 -15.07
N ALA A 128 8.02 -6.86 -15.38
CA ALA A 128 6.88 -7.71 -15.09
C ALA A 128 6.94 -8.27 -13.65
N PRO A 129 5.81 -8.70 -13.08
CA PRO A 129 5.79 -9.34 -11.78
C PRO A 129 6.64 -10.62 -11.73
N PRO A 130 7.21 -10.96 -10.56
CA PRO A 130 7.13 -10.23 -9.29
C PRO A 130 8.18 -9.10 -9.15
N ASP A 131 9.02 -8.88 -10.16
CA ASP A 131 10.15 -7.93 -10.07
C ASP A 131 9.66 -6.47 -9.91
N CYS A 132 8.44 -6.11 -10.34
CA CYS A 132 7.92 -4.74 -10.25
C CYS A 132 7.72 -4.22 -8.82
N GLY A 133 7.33 -5.10 -7.88
CA GLY A 133 7.21 -4.78 -6.44
C GLY A 133 8.48 -5.03 -5.64
N HIS A 134 9.53 -5.58 -6.27
CA HIS A 134 10.76 -5.96 -5.60
C HIS A 134 11.59 -4.74 -5.14
N PRO A 135 12.26 -4.76 -3.97
CA PRO A 135 13.00 -3.62 -3.41
C PRO A 135 14.11 -3.06 -4.32
N ARG A 136 14.59 -3.85 -5.27
CA ARG A 136 15.55 -3.40 -6.31
C ARG A 136 14.97 -2.32 -7.24
N TYR A 137 13.66 -2.34 -7.47
CA TYR A 137 12.94 -1.46 -8.38
C TYR A 137 11.89 -0.59 -7.68
N ASN A 138 11.49 -0.97 -6.46
CA ASN A 138 10.54 -0.23 -5.66
C ASN A 138 11.16 0.18 -4.31
N ALA A 139 11.40 1.47 -4.13
CA ALA A 139 11.95 2.03 -2.88
C ALA A 139 10.92 2.16 -1.74
N CYS A 140 9.68 1.76 -1.98
CA CYS A 140 8.58 1.76 -1.02
C CYS A 140 8.07 0.32 -0.76
N ALA A 141 8.88 -0.71 -1.04
CA ALA A 141 8.43 -2.11 -1.05
C ALA A 141 7.87 -2.62 0.28
N ASP A 142 8.19 -2.00 1.43
CA ASP A 142 7.62 -2.32 2.77
C ASP A 142 6.52 -1.37 3.22
N ASN A 143 6.03 -0.48 2.33
CA ASN A 143 4.91 0.37 2.69
C ASN A 143 3.59 -0.43 2.80
N ILE A 144 2.62 0.18 3.48
CA ILE A 144 1.30 -0.37 3.79
C ILE A 144 0.42 -0.66 2.56
N ASP A 145 0.73 -0.07 1.40
CA ASP A 145 -0.09 -0.09 0.17
C ASP A 145 -0.90 -1.38 -0.05
N TYR A 146 -0.26 -2.56 -0.14
CA TYR A 146 -1.02 -3.79 -0.36
C TYR A 146 -1.87 -4.26 0.84
N GLN A 147 -1.49 -3.94 2.08
CA GLN A 147 -2.31 -4.26 3.25
C GLN A 147 -3.67 -3.57 3.15
N ILE A 148 -3.70 -2.30 2.75
CA ILE A 148 -4.94 -1.53 2.53
C ILE A 148 -5.87 -2.25 1.55
N GLU A 149 -5.27 -2.85 0.52
CA GLU A 149 -5.99 -3.41 -0.63
C GLU A 149 -6.19 -4.93 -0.54
N SER A 150 -6.04 -5.52 0.64
CA SER A 150 -6.00 -6.99 0.80
C SER A 150 -7.26 -7.59 1.40
N ASP A 151 -8.18 -6.77 1.88
CA ASP A 151 -9.40 -7.16 2.59
C ASP A 151 -10.26 -8.11 1.72
N TYR A 152 -10.40 -7.80 0.42
CA TYR A 152 -11.10 -8.65 -0.55
C TYR A 152 -10.59 -10.10 -0.55
N ALA A 153 -9.29 -10.32 -0.33
CA ALA A 153 -8.66 -11.63 -0.47
C ALA A 153 -9.24 -12.63 0.53
N GLY A 154 -9.54 -12.16 1.75
CA GLY A 154 -10.24 -12.96 2.75
C GLY A 154 -11.76 -12.97 2.55
N LEU A 155 -12.36 -11.85 2.12
CA LEU A 155 -13.81 -11.76 1.85
C LEU A 155 -14.27 -12.76 0.78
N VAL A 156 -13.43 -13.09 -0.22
CA VAL A 156 -13.73 -14.12 -1.23
C VAL A 156 -13.16 -15.51 -0.89
N SER A 157 -12.57 -15.68 0.30
CA SER A 157 -11.91 -16.92 0.75
C SER A 157 -12.40 -17.41 2.13
N PRO A 158 -13.71 -17.50 2.40
CA PRO A 158 -14.21 -17.86 3.74
C PRO A 158 -13.66 -19.22 4.20
N GLY A 159 -12.88 -19.23 5.28
CA GLY A 159 -12.27 -20.41 5.87
C GLY A 159 -11.15 -21.04 5.04
N LEU A 160 -10.62 -20.32 4.04
CA LEU A 160 -9.61 -20.80 3.10
C LEU A 160 -8.35 -19.91 3.12
N PRO A 161 -7.59 -19.88 4.22
CA PRO A 161 -6.44 -18.97 4.37
C PRO A 161 -5.35 -19.21 3.30
N GLN A 162 -5.16 -20.45 2.85
CA GLN A 162 -4.20 -20.73 1.76
C GLN A 162 -4.57 -20.04 0.43
N ARG A 163 -5.86 -19.82 0.18
CA ARG A 163 -6.35 -19.10 -1.00
C ARG A 163 -6.11 -17.60 -0.85
N ALA A 164 -6.32 -17.05 0.34
CA ALA A 164 -5.97 -15.65 0.65
C ALA A 164 -4.47 -15.39 0.46
N ILE A 165 -3.59 -16.25 0.97
CA ILE A 165 -2.13 -16.17 0.75
C ILE A 165 -1.79 -16.20 -0.75
N ALA A 166 -2.47 -17.03 -1.54
CA ALA A 166 -2.23 -17.10 -2.98
C ALA A 166 -2.62 -15.80 -3.71
N LEU A 167 -3.71 -15.15 -3.29
CA LEU A 167 -4.11 -13.83 -3.81
C LEU A 167 -3.11 -12.74 -3.40
N SER A 168 -2.62 -12.78 -2.16
CA SER A 168 -1.54 -11.88 -1.70
C SER A 168 -0.26 -12.03 -2.49
N ARG A 169 0.11 -13.26 -2.85
CA ARG A 169 1.25 -13.49 -3.74
C ARG A 169 1.01 -12.95 -5.15
N LEU A 170 -0.20 -13.10 -5.68
CA LEU A 170 -0.55 -12.67 -7.03
C LEU A 170 -0.58 -11.15 -7.18
N PHE A 171 -1.29 -10.46 -6.29
CA PHE A 171 -1.54 -9.02 -6.40
C PHE A 171 -0.60 -8.19 -5.54
N GLY A 172 -0.24 -8.65 -4.34
CA GLY A 172 0.69 -7.92 -3.48
C GLY A 172 2.07 -7.77 -4.07
N THR A 173 2.56 -8.76 -4.84
CA THR A 173 3.87 -8.65 -5.51
C THR A 173 3.88 -7.70 -6.71
N LEU A 174 2.73 -7.16 -7.12
CA LEU A 174 2.66 -6.09 -8.11
C LEU A 174 3.27 -4.78 -7.54
N VAL A 175 3.12 -4.57 -6.23
CA VAL A 175 3.38 -3.28 -5.58
C VAL A 175 4.34 -3.39 -4.39
N ASN A 176 4.34 -4.50 -3.65
CA ASN A 176 5.16 -4.70 -2.45
C ASN A 176 6.05 -5.94 -2.54
N SER A 177 6.91 -6.10 -1.52
CA SER A 177 7.70 -7.30 -1.24
C SER A 177 7.90 -7.44 0.28
N GLY A 178 8.23 -8.64 0.77
CA GLY A 178 8.53 -8.84 2.19
C GLY A 178 7.33 -8.58 3.10
N ASP A 179 7.51 -7.75 4.14
CA ASP A 179 6.46 -7.49 5.13
C ASP A 179 5.23 -6.82 4.50
N GLY A 180 5.38 -6.02 3.45
CA GLY A 180 4.25 -5.40 2.74
C GLY A 180 3.30 -6.44 2.10
N VAL A 181 3.84 -7.54 1.55
CA VAL A 181 3.01 -8.63 0.98
C VAL A 181 2.44 -9.51 2.09
N TRP A 182 3.24 -9.80 3.11
CA TRP A 182 2.80 -10.63 4.23
C TRP A 182 1.73 -9.95 5.06
N ALA A 183 1.76 -8.63 5.22
CA ALA A 183 0.69 -7.88 5.86
C ALA A 183 -0.67 -8.12 5.18
N GLY A 184 -0.71 -8.12 3.85
CA GLY A 184 -1.94 -8.47 3.12
C GLY A 184 -2.36 -9.92 3.31
N ALA A 185 -1.41 -10.86 3.39
CA ALA A 185 -1.72 -12.26 3.70
C ALA A 185 -2.25 -12.44 5.15
N PHE A 186 -1.74 -11.64 6.08
CA PHE A 186 -2.23 -11.57 7.46
C PHE A 186 -3.67 -11.06 7.51
N MET A 187 -3.98 -9.96 6.83
CA MET A 187 -5.34 -9.41 6.71
C MET A 187 -6.29 -10.44 6.09
N GLY A 188 -5.91 -11.03 4.95
CA GLY A 188 -6.71 -12.07 4.28
C GLY A 188 -6.96 -13.30 5.17
N GLY A 189 -5.98 -13.71 5.98
CA GLY A 189 -6.13 -14.77 6.98
C GLY A 189 -7.13 -14.43 8.09
N MET A 190 -7.09 -13.19 8.62
CA MET A 190 -8.07 -12.71 9.60
C MET A 190 -9.49 -12.72 9.03
N TYR A 191 -9.69 -12.12 7.85
CA TYR A 191 -11.00 -12.10 7.19
C TYR A 191 -11.54 -13.50 6.89
N ALA A 192 -10.69 -14.42 6.41
CA ALA A 192 -11.09 -15.80 6.14
C ALA A 192 -11.60 -16.50 7.41
N GLU A 193 -11.00 -16.23 8.56
CA GLU A 193 -11.40 -16.81 9.85
C GLU A 193 -12.64 -16.12 10.46
N ALA A 194 -12.78 -14.81 10.28
CA ALA A 194 -13.90 -14.01 10.80
C ALA A 194 -15.28 -14.52 10.34
N PHE A 195 -15.35 -15.24 9.22
CA PHE A 195 -16.61 -15.88 8.82
C PHE A 195 -17.14 -16.93 9.80
N PHE A 196 -16.28 -17.52 10.62
CA PHE A 196 -16.60 -18.70 11.43
C PHE A 196 -16.47 -18.50 12.94
N THR A 197 -15.91 -17.38 13.39
CA THR A 197 -15.75 -17.06 14.81
C THR A 197 -15.95 -15.56 15.07
N ARG A 198 -16.30 -15.23 16.32
CA ARG A 198 -16.31 -13.86 16.86
C ARG A 198 -15.13 -13.60 17.81
N ASP A 199 -14.35 -14.63 18.13
CA ASP A 199 -13.19 -14.50 19.01
C ASP A 199 -12.02 -13.85 18.28
N MET A 200 -11.68 -12.63 18.70
CA MET A 200 -10.65 -11.82 18.06
C MET A 200 -9.25 -12.43 18.23
N ASP A 201 -8.97 -13.12 19.34
CA ASP A 201 -7.69 -13.80 19.50
C ASP A 201 -7.54 -14.93 18.47
N THR A 202 -8.59 -15.73 18.24
CA THR A 202 -8.61 -16.75 17.18
C THR A 202 -8.45 -16.16 15.78
N ILE A 203 -9.11 -15.02 15.51
CA ILE A 203 -9.00 -14.32 14.21
C ILE A 203 -7.55 -13.85 13.97
N VAL A 204 -6.94 -13.21 14.96
CA VAL A 204 -5.55 -12.75 14.89
C VAL A 204 -4.58 -13.94 14.77
N ASP A 205 -4.83 -15.05 15.45
CA ASP A 205 -4.04 -16.28 15.32
C ASP A 205 -4.09 -16.86 13.89
N ALA A 206 -5.26 -16.80 13.22
CA ALA A 206 -5.38 -17.22 11.83
C ALA A 206 -4.62 -16.30 10.86
N GLY A 207 -4.64 -14.99 11.09
CA GLY A 207 -3.79 -14.04 10.37
C GLY A 207 -2.31 -14.35 10.57
N LEU A 208 -1.87 -14.54 11.82
CA LEU A 208 -0.48 -14.83 12.17
C LEU A 208 0.00 -16.16 11.57
N ALA A 209 -0.87 -17.17 11.50
CA ALA A 209 -0.57 -18.45 10.88
C ALA A 209 -0.40 -18.35 9.35
N SER A 210 -0.83 -17.26 8.72
CA SER A 210 -0.79 -17.06 7.27
C SER A 210 0.51 -16.40 6.77
N ILE A 211 1.41 -16.01 7.68
CA ILE A 211 2.66 -15.30 7.38
C ILE A 211 3.89 -16.02 7.94
N PRO A 212 5.10 -15.75 7.43
CA PRO A 212 6.30 -16.38 7.98
C PRO A 212 6.48 -15.99 9.45
N PRO A 213 6.71 -16.95 10.37
CA PRO A 213 6.75 -16.67 11.81
C PRO A 213 7.93 -15.77 12.23
N ASP A 214 8.98 -15.73 11.40
CA ASP A 214 10.19 -14.95 11.62
C ASP A 214 10.14 -13.54 10.99
N SER A 215 9.01 -13.16 10.38
CA SER A 215 8.86 -11.81 9.82
C SER A 215 8.73 -10.74 10.90
N GLN A 216 9.15 -9.51 10.60
CA GLN A 216 8.98 -8.41 11.56
C GLN A 216 7.50 -8.03 11.70
N TYR A 217 6.67 -8.28 10.69
CA TYR A 217 5.23 -8.17 10.85
C TYR A 217 4.68 -9.19 11.85
N ALA A 218 5.13 -10.46 11.81
CA ALA A 218 4.74 -11.48 12.79
C ALA A 218 5.28 -11.19 14.20
N GLU A 219 6.46 -10.58 14.31
CA GLU A 219 7.00 -10.05 15.56
C GLU A 219 6.10 -8.93 16.12
N MET A 220 5.72 -7.96 15.29
CA MET A 220 4.83 -6.86 15.65
C MET A 220 3.49 -7.38 16.19
N VAL A 221 2.87 -8.35 15.53
CA VAL A 221 1.61 -8.96 15.98
C VAL A 221 1.76 -9.54 17.40
N ARG A 222 2.85 -10.28 17.65
CA ARG A 222 3.12 -10.91 18.95
C ARG A 222 3.37 -9.87 20.04
N ASP A 223 4.11 -8.81 19.72
CA ASP A 223 4.38 -7.70 20.64
C ASP A 223 3.11 -6.97 21.04
N VAL A 224 2.28 -6.56 20.08
CA VAL A 224 1.03 -5.84 20.36
C VAL A 224 0.12 -6.67 21.25
N ARG A 225 -0.02 -7.98 20.99
CA ARG A 225 -0.77 -8.88 21.88
C ARG A 225 -0.16 -8.98 23.27
N ALA A 226 1.17 -9.05 23.38
CA ALA A 226 1.84 -9.08 24.67
C ALA A 226 1.66 -7.78 25.45
N TRP A 227 1.73 -6.63 24.78
CA TRP A 227 1.52 -5.32 25.37
C TRP A 227 0.07 -5.08 25.77
N HIS A 228 -0.89 -5.56 24.98
CA HIS A 228 -2.31 -5.62 25.34
C HIS A 228 -2.53 -6.44 26.61
N ARG A 229 -2.00 -7.66 26.70
CA ARG A 229 -2.12 -8.47 27.92
C ARG A 229 -1.49 -7.80 29.16
N ALA A 230 -0.41 -7.04 28.97
CA ALA A 230 0.26 -6.35 30.07
C ALA A 230 -0.46 -5.07 30.53
N ALA A 231 -1.27 -4.46 29.68
CA ALA A 231 -1.99 -3.21 29.96
C ALA A 231 -3.32 -3.16 29.19
N PRO A 232 -4.31 -4.03 29.51
CA PRO A 232 -5.51 -4.25 28.68
C PRO A 232 -6.41 -3.01 28.57
N ASP A 233 -6.34 -2.08 29.52
CA ASP A 233 -7.17 -0.87 29.55
C ASP A 233 -6.41 0.40 29.10
N ASP A 234 -5.11 0.32 28.80
CA ASP A 234 -4.28 1.47 28.40
C ASP A 234 -3.69 1.27 26.99
N TRP A 235 -4.54 1.45 25.98
CA TRP A 235 -4.11 1.40 24.58
C TRP A 235 -3.01 2.43 24.28
N ARG A 236 -2.96 3.57 24.98
CA ARG A 236 -1.91 4.59 24.80
C ARG A 236 -0.56 4.11 25.29
N ALA A 237 -0.49 3.26 26.33
CA ALA A 237 0.75 2.58 26.71
C ALA A 237 1.26 1.65 25.63
N CYS A 238 0.36 0.89 24.99
CA CYS A 238 0.72 0.06 23.83
C CYS A 238 1.17 0.91 22.64
N TRP A 239 0.47 2.00 22.32
CA TRP A 239 0.86 2.93 21.26
C TRP A 239 2.27 3.48 21.48
N ARG A 240 2.61 3.89 22.72
CA ARG A 240 3.97 4.37 23.04
C ARG A 240 5.03 3.31 22.79
N ARG A 241 4.74 2.03 23.04
CA ARG A 241 5.66 0.92 22.76
C ARG A 241 5.77 0.63 21.27
N VAL A 242 4.66 0.66 20.53
CA VAL A 242 4.66 0.56 19.06
C VAL A 242 5.52 1.67 18.47
N LYS A 243 5.30 2.93 18.88
CA LYS A 243 6.11 4.06 18.42
C LYS A 243 7.59 3.86 18.75
N ALA A 244 7.92 3.57 20.01
CA ALA A 244 9.30 3.40 20.42
C ALA A 244 10.04 2.31 19.63
N LYS A 245 9.38 1.18 19.33
CA LYS A 245 10.00 0.02 18.68
C LYS A 245 9.93 0.06 17.16
N TYR A 246 8.77 0.37 16.58
CA TYR A 246 8.52 0.24 15.14
C TYR A 246 8.55 1.58 14.38
N ILE A 247 8.69 2.71 15.08
CA ILE A 247 8.77 4.05 14.48
C ILE A 247 10.06 4.78 14.87
N ASP A 248 10.46 4.73 16.14
CA ASP A 248 11.60 5.53 16.61
C ASP A 248 12.93 4.77 16.56
N ASP A 249 12.90 3.43 16.54
CA ASP A 249 14.09 2.59 16.49
C ASP A 249 14.49 2.26 15.04
N PRO A 250 15.61 2.81 14.53
CA PRO A 250 16.08 2.52 13.17
C PRO A 250 16.35 1.04 12.91
N ALA A 251 16.55 0.23 13.97
CA ALA A 251 16.73 -1.21 13.83
C ALA A 251 15.48 -1.94 13.32
N TYR A 252 14.30 -1.31 13.36
CA TYR A 252 13.04 -1.83 12.82
C TYR A 252 12.60 -1.11 11.53
N HIS A 253 13.42 -0.18 11.03
CA HIS A 253 13.29 0.48 9.72
C HIS A 253 14.28 -0.09 8.71
N ARG A 254 14.39 -1.42 8.66
CA ARG A 254 15.30 -2.12 7.74
C ARG A 254 14.75 -2.25 6.32
N GLY A 255 13.48 -1.93 6.15
CA GLY A 255 12.75 -1.97 4.89
C GLY A 255 13.00 -0.74 4.01
N LEU A 256 12.52 -0.81 2.78
CA LEU A 256 12.49 0.35 1.88
C LEU A 256 11.11 1.02 1.99
N ILE A 257 11.09 2.19 2.61
CA ILE A 257 9.91 3.02 2.87
C ILE A 257 10.22 4.48 2.50
N ASP A 258 9.20 5.25 2.13
CA ASP A 258 9.34 6.68 1.81
C ASP A 258 9.21 7.60 3.04
N GLN A 259 8.41 7.21 4.02
CA GLN A 259 8.28 7.89 5.31
C GLN A 259 7.81 6.91 6.41
N PRO A 260 8.09 7.19 7.70
CA PRO A 260 7.73 6.27 8.78
C PRO A 260 6.23 5.94 8.88
N GLY A 261 5.38 6.87 8.46
CA GLY A 261 3.92 6.71 8.45
C GLY A 261 3.39 5.72 7.43
N SER A 262 4.16 5.45 6.38
CA SER A 262 3.78 4.51 5.35
C SER A 262 4.27 3.10 5.66
N ASP A 263 5.11 2.90 6.67
CA ASP A 263 5.62 1.58 7.04
C ASP A 263 4.46 0.67 7.45
N VAL A 264 4.37 -0.51 6.85
CA VAL A 264 3.29 -1.46 7.09
C VAL A 264 3.21 -1.96 8.54
N LYS A 265 4.34 -2.02 9.26
CA LYS A 265 4.41 -2.58 10.63
C LYS A 265 3.66 -1.73 11.66
N PRO A 266 3.94 -0.42 11.85
CA PRO A 266 3.16 0.40 12.77
C PRO A 266 1.68 0.50 12.37
N ASN A 267 1.36 0.53 11.07
CA ASN A 267 -0.02 0.54 10.62
C ASN A 267 -0.77 -0.76 10.96
N GLY A 268 -0.16 -1.92 10.67
CA GLY A 268 -0.67 -3.22 11.13
C GLY A 268 -0.87 -3.29 12.66
N ALA A 269 0.02 -2.65 13.43
CA ALA A 269 -0.14 -2.54 14.87
C ALA A 269 -1.38 -1.71 15.25
N PHE A 270 -1.67 -0.64 14.52
CA PHE A 270 -2.84 0.22 14.77
C PHE A 270 -4.16 -0.50 14.45
N VAL A 271 -4.19 -1.33 13.40
CA VAL A 271 -5.32 -2.26 13.13
C VAL A 271 -5.54 -3.18 14.33
N LEU A 272 -4.48 -3.87 14.79
CA LEU A 272 -4.55 -4.78 15.94
C LEU A 272 -4.97 -4.07 17.23
N MET A 273 -4.48 -2.85 17.46
CA MET A 273 -4.86 -2.07 18.64
C MET A 273 -6.35 -1.72 18.61
N GLY A 274 -6.90 -1.34 17.45
CA GLY A 274 -8.33 -1.16 17.28
C GLY A 274 -9.10 -2.43 17.64
N LEU A 275 -8.71 -3.57 17.06
CA LEU A 275 -9.39 -4.86 17.27
C LEU A 275 -9.33 -5.35 18.72
N LEU A 276 -8.17 -5.27 19.38
CA LEU A 276 -7.94 -5.81 20.72
C LEU A 276 -8.54 -4.90 21.81
N TYR A 277 -8.28 -3.59 21.74
CA TYR A 277 -8.78 -2.64 22.74
C TYR A 277 -10.20 -2.15 22.45
N GLY A 278 -10.72 -2.42 21.25
CA GLY A 278 -12.10 -2.14 20.84
C GLY A 278 -13.13 -3.02 21.56
N GLY A 279 -12.73 -4.20 22.04
CA GLY A 279 -13.62 -5.09 22.81
C GLY A 279 -14.85 -5.56 22.04
N GLY A 280 -14.77 -5.61 20.71
CA GLY A 280 -15.90 -5.95 19.83
C GLY A 280 -16.87 -4.80 19.54
N ASP A 281 -16.65 -3.60 20.09
CA ASP A 281 -17.44 -2.40 19.79
C ASP A 281 -16.90 -1.68 18.54
N LEU A 282 -17.76 -1.45 17.55
CA LEU A 282 -17.38 -0.85 16.27
C LEU A 282 -16.79 0.56 16.44
N ALA A 283 -17.49 1.41 17.18
CA ALA A 283 -17.07 2.80 17.38
C ALA A 283 -15.73 2.89 18.09
N ARG A 284 -15.53 2.09 19.14
CA ARG A 284 -14.29 2.02 19.91
C ARG A 284 -13.15 1.45 19.07
N THR A 285 -13.42 0.41 18.29
CA THR A 285 -12.44 -0.19 17.34
C THR A 285 -11.93 0.86 16.36
N ILE A 286 -12.84 1.56 15.68
CA ILE A 286 -12.50 2.61 14.71
C ILE A 286 -11.77 3.77 15.38
N LYS A 287 -12.28 4.25 16.52
CA LYS A 287 -11.66 5.38 17.23
C LYS A 287 -10.24 5.07 17.66
N ILE A 288 -9.98 3.89 18.24
CA ILE A 288 -8.64 3.56 18.73
C ILE A 288 -7.64 3.46 17.57
N SER A 289 -7.98 2.78 16.47
CA SER A 289 -7.07 2.67 15.31
C SER A 289 -6.86 4.03 14.64
N MET A 290 -7.91 4.84 14.46
CA MET A 290 -7.81 6.23 13.95
C MET A 290 -6.92 7.09 14.87
N GLN A 291 -7.14 7.04 16.18
CA GLN A 291 -6.40 7.85 17.16
C GLN A 291 -4.92 7.52 17.25
N CYS A 292 -4.46 6.42 16.66
CA CYS A 292 -3.03 6.11 16.56
C CYS A 292 -2.28 7.08 15.63
N GLY A 293 -2.99 7.84 14.79
CA GLY A 293 -2.43 8.89 13.93
C GLY A 293 -1.90 8.36 12.60
N TRP A 294 -1.01 9.13 11.97
CA TRP A 294 -0.45 8.83 10.63
C TRP A 294 -1.53 8.59 9.57
N ASP A 295 -1.50 7.43 8.91
CA ASP A 295 -2.42 7.01 7.86
C ASP A 295 -3.76 6.56 8.50
N SER A 296 -4.54 7.53 8.96
CA SER A 296 -5.56 7.30 9.98
C SER A 296 -6.93 6.86 9.45
N ASP A 297 -7.08 6.67 8.15
CA ASP A 297 -8.30 6.18 7.49
C ASP A 297 -8.20 4.70 7.11
N CYS A 298 -7.06 4.24 6.62
CA CYS A 298 -6.88 2.84 6.22
C CYS A 298 -6.90 1.87 7.42
N ASN A 299 -6.26 2.23 8.52
CA ASN A 299 -6.23 1.39 9.72
C ASN A 299 -7.62 1.14 10.35
N PRO A 300 -8.49 2.15 10.55
CA PRO A 300 -9.87 1.91 10.93
C PRO A 300 -10.69 1.20 9.88
N SER A 301 -10.44 1.40 8.58
CA SER A 301 -11.09 0.66 7.49
C SER A 301 -10.91 -0.86 7.67
N SER A 302 -9.66 -1.31 7.68
CA SER A 302 -9.32 -2.73 7.81
C SER A 302 -9.77 -3.33 9.14
N ALA A 303 -9.61 -2.61 10.26
CA ALA A 303 -10.05 -3.09 11.58
C ALA A 303 -11.59 -3.26 11.64
N ALA A 304 -12.34 -2.28 11.15
CA ALA A 304 -13.79 -2.33 11.13
C ALA A 304 -14.31 -3.42 10.20
N GLY A 305 -13.70 -3.63 9.03
CA GLY A 305 -14.13 -4.67 8.11
C GLY A 305 -13.87 -6.08 8.64
N VAL A 306 -12.74 -6.35 9.31
CA VAL A 306 -12.50 -7.64 10.00
C VAL A 306 -13.55 -7.86 11.09
N LEU A 307 -13.78 -6.86 11.94
CA LEU A 307 -14.75 -6.93 13.02
C LEU A 307 -16.17 -7.18 12.50
N LEU A 308 -16.63 -6.41 11.51
CA LEU A 308 -17.98 -6.58 10.98
C LEU A 308 -18.17 -7.87 10.18
N THR A 309 -17.11 -8.41 9.56
CA THR A 309 -17.16 -9.77 9.00
C THR A 309 -17.43 -10.81 10.09
N ALA A 310 -16.85 -10.63 11.29
CA ALA A 310 -17.09 -11.49 12.44
C ALA A 310 -18.52 -11.36 12.99
N LEU A 311 -19.06 -10.14 13.00
CA LEU A 311 -20.35 -9.83 13.60
C LEU A 311 -21.56 -10.06 12.68
N GLY A 312 -21.46 -9.72 11.39
CA GLY A 312 -22.58 -9.65 10.44
C GLY A 312 -23.33 -8.31 10.51
N THR A 313 -24.26 -8.05 9.58
CA THR A 313 -24.94 -6.74 9.54
C THR A 313 -25.98 -6.56 10.65
N LYS A 314 -26.38 -7.64 11.32
CA LYS A 314 -27.35 -7.59 12.42
C LYS A 314 -26.86 -6.80 13.63
N GLU A 315 -25.55 -6.73 13.84
CA GLU A 315 -24.93 -5.98 14.94
C GLU A 315 -24.57 -4.54 14.51
N LEU A 316 -24.80 -4.18 13.24
CA LEU A 316 -24.50 -2.85 12.72
C LEU A 316 -25.66 -1.90 12.99
N ALA A 317 -25.41 -0.89 13.82
CA ALA A 317 -26.41 0.09 14.17
C ALA A 317 -26.86 0.90 12.93
N PRO A 318 -28.17 1.18 12.76
CA PRO A 318 -28.70 1.79 11.52
C PRO A 318 -28.07 3.15 11.17
N GLU A 319 -27.63 3.94 12.14
CA GLU A 319 -27.01 5.25 11.94
C GLU A 319 -25.72 5.22 11.11
N TYR A 320 -25.04 4.08 11.04
CA TYR A 320 -23.83 3.94 10.23
C TYR A 320 -24.14 3.80 8.74
N VAL A 321 -25.35 3.37 8.39
CA VAL A 321 -25.73 3.05 6.99
C VAL A 321 -27.01 3.75 6.55
N SER A 322 -27.64 4.55 7.40
CA SER A 322 -28.96 5.16 7.15
C SER A 322 -28.96 6.12 5.95
N ALA A 323 -27.82 6.73 5.63
CA ALA A 323 -27.67 7.61 4.46
C ALA A 323 -26.99 6.93 3.27
N LEU A 324 -26.70 5.62 3.31
CA LEU A 324 -26.00 4.92 2.25
C LEU A 324 -26.78 4.95 0.93
N ASP A 325 -26.20 5.62 -0.08
CA ASP A 325 -26.66 5.58 -1.45
C ASP A 325 -26.07 4.35 -2.15
N SER A 326 -26.68 3.18 -1.92
CA SER A 326 -26.27 1.92 -2.57
C SER A 326 -26.36 1.94 -4.10
N GLY A 327 -27.06 2.93 -4.66
CA GLY A 327 -27.12 3.18 -6.08
C GLY A 327 -25.87 3.87 -6.61
N ARG A 328 -25.01 4.46 -5.79
CA ARG A 328 -23.79 5.12 -6.27
C ARG A 328 -22.80 4.12 -6.87
N LYS A 329 -22.06 4.57 -7.88
CA LYS A 329 -21.00 3.81 -8.54
C LYS A 329 -19.66 4.13 -7.87
N PHE A 330 -18.86 3.10 -7.60
CA PHE A 330 -17.48 3.29 -7.13
C PHE A 330 -16.64 3.91 -8.23
N SER A 331 -15.80 4.88 -7.85
CA SER A 331 -14.88 5.55 -8.75
C SER A 331 -13.94 4.52 -9.37
N TRP A 332 -13.62 4.71 -10.66
CA TRP A 332 -12.68 3.87 -11.42
C TRP A 332 -13.04 2.38 -11.54
N SER A 333 -14.19 1.97 -11.01
CA SER A 333 -14.70 0.59 -11.04
C SER A 333 -16.01 0.53 -11.83
N PRO A 334 -16.38 -0.60 -12.47
CA PRO A 334 -17.71 -0.75 -13.03
C PRO A 334 -18.81 -0.96 -11.98
N TYR A 335 -18.46 -1.16 -10.70
CA TYR A 335 -19.37 -1.63 -9.67
C TYR A 335 -20.19 -0.52 -9.01
N ARG A 336 -21.48 -0.79 -8.81
CA ARG A 336 -22.25 -0.25 -7.67
C ARG A 336 -22.10 -1.21 -6.48
N PHE A 337 -22.60 -0.82 -5.31
CA PHE A 337 -22.48 -1.68 -4.12
C PHE A 337 -23.08 -3.08 -4.32
N GLY A 338 -24.26 -3.18 -4.93
CA GLY A 338 -24.87 -4.48 -5.24
C GLY A 338 -24.05 -5.34 -6.22
N ASP A 339 -23.38 -4.71 -7.21
CA ASP A 339 -22.53 -5.42 -8.17
C ASP A 339 -21.29 -6.00 -7.49
N LEU A 340 -20.66 -5.23 -6.61
CA LEU A 340 -19.51 -5.65 -5.83
C LEU A 340 -19.82 -6.89 -4.99
N LEU A 341 -20.94 -6.88 -4.27
CA LEU A 341 -21.38 -8.01 -3.46
C LEU A 341 -21.63 -9.27 -4.31
N ARG A 342 -22.26 -9.09 -5.48
CA ARG A 342 -22.49 -10.19 -6.44
C ARG A 342 -21.18 -10.79 -6.95
N VAL A 343 -20.24 -9.95 -7.39
CA VAL A 343 -18.91 -10.40 -7.87
C VAL A 343 -18.16 -11.13 -6.77
N CYS A 344 -18.17 -10.63 -5.54
CA CYS A 344 -17.54 -11.32 -4.40
C CYS A 344 -18.14 -12.72 -4.17
N GLU A 345 -19.46 -12.88 -4.25
CA GLU A 345 -20.09 -14.20 -4.13
C GLU A 345 -19.72 -15.14 -5.29
N GLU A 346 -19.73 -14.65 -6.53
CA GLU A 346 -19.33 -15.43 -7.70
C GLU A 346 -17.88 -15.92 -7.58
N LEU A 347 -16.98 -15.03 -7.16
CA LEU A 347 -15.58 -15.37 -6.91
C LEU A 347 -15.44 -16.33 -5.74
N MET A 348 -16.16 -16.14 -4.63
CA MET A 348 -16.15 -17.07 -3.50
C MET A 348 -16.55 -18.48 -3.92
N ARG A 349 -17.63 -18.64 -4.70
CA ARG A 349 -18.08 -19.97 -5.16
C ARG A 349 -17.00 -20.70 -5.95
N GLN A 350 -16.32 -19.97 -6.85
CA GLN A 350 -15.17 -20.51 -7.59
C GLN A 350 -14.01 -20.84 -6.65
N ASN A 351 -13.71 -19.94 -5.72
CA ASN A 351 -12.56 -20.05 -4.83
C ASN A 351 -12.72 -21.20 -3.82
N VAL A 352 -13.94 -21.44 -3.35
CA VAL A 352 -14.31 -22.58 -2.49
C VAL A 352 -14.04 -23.90 -3.19
N ALA A 353 -14.50 -24.06 -4.43
CA ALA A 353 -14.24 -25.27 -5.21
C ALA A 353 -12.72 -25.50 -5.41
N ARG A 354 -11.97 -24.43 -5.72
CA ARG A 354 -10.52 -24.49 -5.91
C ARG A 354 -9.73 -24.73 -4.64
N GLY A 355 -10.30 -24.37 -3.48
CA GLY A 355 -9.74 -24.62 -2.16
C GLY A 355 -10.04 -26.01 -1.60
N GLY A 356 -10.62 -26.92 -2.40
CA GLY A 356 -11.03 -28.26 -1.94
C GLY A 356 -12.33 -28.25 -1.13
N GLY A 357 -13.03 -27.12 -1.09
CA GLY A 357 -14.38 -27.01 -0.55
C GLY A 357 -15.45 -27.27 -1.60
N ARG A 358 -16.71 -27.13 -1.20
CA ARG A 358 -17.89 -27.32 -2.05
C ARG A 358 -19.09 -26.55 -1.51
N ILE A 359 -20.08 -26.36 -2.38
CA ILE A 359 -21.41 -25.89 -1.98
C ILE A 359 -22.33 -27.10 -1.89
N GLU A 360 -22.90 -27.34 -0.73
CA GLU A 360 -23.93 -28.35 -0.50
C GLU A 360 -25.31 -27.70 -0.39
N ARG A 361 -26.36 -28.43 -0.75
CA ARG A 361 -27.74 -27.99 -0.58
C ARG A 361 -28.46 -28.98 0.33
N ASP A 362 -29.11 -28.48 1.37
CA ASP A 362 -29.89 -29.33 2.26
C ASP A 362 -31.30 -29.64 1.70
N SER A 363 -32.07 -30.46 2.43
CA SER A 363 -33.42 -30.87 2.02
C SER A 363 -34.42 -29.72 1.92
N ALA A 364 -34.14 -28.57 2.57
CA ALA A 364 -34.97 -27.37 2.48
C ALA A 364 -34.53 -26.42 1.36
N GLY A 365 -33.49 -26.79 0.60
CA GLY A 365 -32.94 -25.98 -0.48
C GLY A 365 -31.94 -24.92 -0.02
N LYS A 366 -31.58 -24.86 1.26
CA LYS A 366 -30.59 -23.91 1.79
C LYS A 366 -29.19 -24.37 1.42
N GLU A 367 -28.37 -23.42 0.97
CA GLU A 367 -27.00 -23.66 0.52
C GLU A 367 -25.98 -23.46 1.65
N TRP A 368 -24.99 -24.34 1.68
CA TRP A 368 -23.94 -24.41 2.69
C TRP A 368 -22.57 -24.45 2.02
N ILE A 369 -21.71 -23.51 2.39
CA ILE A 369 -20.27 -23.55 2.12
C ILE A 369 -19.65 -24.58 3.04
N VAL A 370 -18.98 -25.58 2.48
CA VAL A 370 -18.26 -26.62 3.20
C VAL A 370 -16.80 -26.58 2.79
N VAL A 371 -15.91 -26.23 3.72
CA VAL A 371 -14.48 -26.05 3.44
C VAL A 371 -13.63 -26.95 4.33
N PRO A 372 -12.50 -27.48 3.81
CA PRO A 372 -11.57 -28.25 4.62
C PRO A 372 -10.92 -27.36 5.68
N GLN A 373 -10.80 -27.86 6.89
CA GLN A 373 -10.02 -27.22 7.94
C GLN A 373 -8.55 -27.58 7.72
N ALA A 374 -7.84 -26.73 6.98
CA ALA A 374 -6.43 -26.89 6.66
C ALA A 374 -5.60 -25.77 7.30
N LYS A 375 -4.44 -26.13 7.86
CA LYS A 375 -3.46 -25.15 8.31
C LYS A 375 -2.82 -24.50 7.07
N PRO A 376 -2.76 -23.16 6.99
CA PRO A 376 -2.06 -22.51 5.90
C PRO A 376 -0.56 -22.81 5.94
N VAL A 377 0.05 -22.78 4.76
CA VAL A 377 1.51 -22.80 4.56
C VAL A 377 1.91 -21.39 4.12
N PRO A 378 2.56 -20.61 5.01
CA PRO A 378 3.09 -19.30 4.66
C PRO A 378 4.14 -19.36 3.56
N ASP A 379 4.42 -18.20 2.98
CA ASP A 379 5.57 -18.03 2.11
C ASP A 379 6.91 -18.26 2.84
N ALA A 380 7.97 -18.49 2.07
CA ALA A 380 9.31 -18.54 2.63
C ALA A 380 9.71 -17.16 3.16
N PHE A 381 10.37 -17.13 4.32
CA PHE A 381 10.89 -15.89 4.90
C PHE A 381 12.00 -15.29 4.02
N ARG A 382 11.67 -14.16 3.39
CA ARG A 382 12.51 -13.37 2.48
C ARG A 382 12.25 -11.87 2.70
N PRO A 383 12.78 -11.28 3.78
CA PRO A 383 12.54 -9.87 4.10
C PRO A 383 13.28 -8.97 3.11
N ASN A 384 12.93 -7.68 3.03
CA ASN A 384 13.51 -6.81 1.99
C ASN A 384 14.99 -6.46 2.18
N TRP A 385 15.57 -6.66 3.37
CA TRP A 385 17.04 -6.62 3.56
C TRP A 385 17.76 -7.91 3.17
N ASN A 386 17.02 -8.96 2.81
CA ASN A 386 17.51 -10.18 2.19
C ASN A 386 16.45 -10.72 1.21
N PRO A 387 16.17 -9.96 0.13
CA PRO A 387 15.00 -10.20 -0.70
C PRO A 387 15.20 -11.44 -1.60
N PRO A 388 14.12 -11.98 -2.19
CA PRO A 388 14.25 -13.04 -3.19
C PRO A 388 15.16 -12.62 -4.35
N PRO A 389 15.88 -13.55 -5.01
CA PRO A 389 16.59 -13.21 -6.24
C PRO A 389 15.62 -12.66 -7.30
N LEU A 390 16.07 -11.66 -8.05
CA LEU A 390 15.32 -11.18 -9.21
C LEU A 390 15.06 -12.32 -10.20
N THR A 391 13.85 -12.36 -10.73
CA THR A 391 13.47 -13.33 -11.76
C THR A 391 13.95 -12.90 -13.16
N GLY A 392 14.18 -11.60 -13.35
CA GLY A 392 14.44 -11.03 -14.67
C GLY A 392 13.18 -10.91 -15.54
N ALA A 393 11.99 -11.04 -14.93
CA ALA A 393 10.72 -11.04 -15.65
C ALA A 393 10.49 -9.71 -16.38
N ARG A 394 10.20 -9.79 -17.67
CA ARG A 394 9.84 -8.65 -18.53
C ARG A 394 8.61 -8.97 -19.35
N TYR A 395 7.87 -7.92 -19.71
CA TYR A 395 6.80 -8.03 -20.70
C TYR A 395 7.38 -8.21 -22.10
N THR A 396 6.77 -9.10 -22.87
CA THR A 396 7.03 -9.24 -24.30
C THR A 396 6.50 -8.01 -25.06
N ALA A 397 6.89 -7.85 -26.32
CA ALA A 397 6.36 -6.75 -27.15
C ALA A 397 4.82 -6.83 -27.34
N GLU A 398 4.23 -8.03 -27.35
CA GLU A 398 2.77 -8.20 -27.42
C GLU A 398 2.09 -7.81 -26.10
N GLU A 399 2.65 -8.24 -24.96
CA GLU A 399 2.15 -7.84 -23.64
C GLU A 399 2.26 -6.32 -23.45
N MET A 400 3.38 -5.71 -23.87
CA MET A 400 3.57 -4.26 -23.82
C MET A 400 2.56 -3.48 -24.68
N ARG A 401 2.04 -4.06 -25.77
CA ARG A 401 0.98 -3.43 -26.57
C ARG A 401 -0.36 -3.35 -25.84
N GLN A 402 -0.59 -4.21 -24.86
CA GLN A 402 -1.80 -4.21 -24.04
C GLN A 402 -1.73 -3.16 -22.92
N ILE A 403 -0.53 -2.70 -22.55
CA ILE A 403 -0.34 -1.61 -21.60
C ILE A 403 -0.46 -0.29 -22.37
N VAL A 404 -1.65 0.31 -22.32
CA VAL A 404 -1.98 1.54 -23.05
C VAL A 404 -1.57 2.78 -22.27
N GLU A 405 -1.54 2.69 -20.94
CA GLU A 405 -1.04 3.75 -20.07
C GLU A 405 0.48 3.80 -20.11
N LYS A 406 1.02 4.96 -20.48
CA LYS A 406 2.46 5.12 -20.63
C LYS A 406 3.12 5.18 -19.26
N PRO A 407 4.35 4.62 -19.13
CA PRO A 407 5.15 4.87 -17.95
C PRO A 407 5.39 6.36 -17.84
N PHE A 408 5.61 6.80 -16.61
CA PHE A 408 5.95 8.17 -16.34
C PHE A 408 7.20 8.55 -17.17
N PRO A 409 7.13 9.59 -18.03
CA PRO A 409 8.25 9.94 -18.92
C PRO A 409 9.45 10.52 -18.14
N GLY A 410 9.28 10.80 -16.85
CA GLY A 410 10.33 11.22 -15.97
C GLY A 410 11.07 10.05 -15.34
N ILE A 411 12.35 10.27 -15.20
CA ILE A 411 13.33 9.41 -14.57
C ILE A 411 13.58 10.03 -13.17
N GLY A 412 13.40 9.23 -12.12
CA GLY A 412 14.54 9.05 -11.20
C GLY A 412 15.57 8.17 -11.95
N PRO A 413 16.88 8.48 -11.90
CA PRO A 413 17.91 8.27 -12.95
C PRO A 413 17.90 6.90 -13.66
N ILE A 414 17.74 6.90 -15.00
CA ILE A 414 18.26 5.87 -15.91
C ILE A 414 19.28 6.58 -16.80
N LEU A 415 20.55 6.52 -16.37
CA LEU A 415 21.69 6.89 -17.20
C LEU A 415 22.00 5.74 -18.16
N ALA A 416 21.79 5.97 -19.46
CA ALA A 416 22.30 5.10 -20.51
C ALA A 416 23.82 5.33 -20.65
N SER A 417 24.62 4.55 -19.93
CA SER A 417 26.07 4.50 -20.15
C SER A 417 26.40 3.36 -21.12
N ARG A 418 26.81 3.71 -22.34
CA ARG A 418 27.58 2.82 -23.23
C ARG A 418 28.98 2.63 -22.64
N LYS A 419 29.11 1.83 -21.58
CA LYS A 419 30.36 1.15 -21.16
C LYS A 419 30.05 0.25 -19.94
N GLY A 420 30.64 -0.94 -19.98
CA GLY A 420 30.24 -2.11 -19.21
C GLY A 420 30.30 -1.99 -17.69
N LEU A 421 29.41 -2.77 -17.08
CA LEU A 421 29.44 -3.28 -15.70
C LEU A 421 30.80 -3.96 -15.40
N PRO A 422 31.22 -4.07 -14.12
CA PRO A 422 30.35 -4.20 -12.95
C PRO A 422 30.36 -2.95 -12.06
N LEU A 423 29.21 -2.30 -11.95
CA LEU A 423 28.92 -1.48 -10.78
C LEU A 423 28.13 -2.35 -9.78
N PRO A 424 28.51 -2.37 -8.50
CA PRO A 424 27.82 -3.14 -7.46
C PRO A 424 26.38 -2.63 -7.30
N PRO A 425 25.49 -3.44 -6.68
CA PRO A 425 24.11 -3.04 -6.44
C PRO A 425 24.05 -1.66 -5.76
N ILE A 426 23.27 -0.76 -6.35
CA ILE A 426 22.93 0.53 -5.72
C ILE A 426 22.14 0.17 -4.47
N GLY A 427 22.84 0.29 -3.34
CA GLY A 427 22.46 -0.25 -2.05
C GLY A 427 23.73 -0.55 -1.24
N THR A 428 24.49 0.50 -0.90
CA THR A 428 25.37 0.59 0.28
C THR A 428 26.10 1.94 0.22
N GLY A 429 25.84 2.81 1.20
CA GLY A 429 26.66 3.99 1.46
C GLY A 429 26.33 5.24 0.64
N GLU A 430 25.93 6.28 1.37
CA GLU A 430 25.86 7.70 0.97
C GLU A 430 24.61 8.17 0.17
N LYS A 431 23.58 8.49 0.97
CA LYS A 431 22.67 9.63 0.84
C LYS A 431 21.91 9.79 -0.49
N TRP A 432 20.83 9.03 -0.62
CA TRP A 432 19.58 9.56 -1.15
C TRP A 432 18.47 9.23 -0.15
N MET A 433 18.35 10.08 0.87
CA MET A 433 17.14 10.22 1.65
C MET A 433 16.53 11.54 1.26
N ILE A 434 15.24 11.50 0.99
CA ILE A 434 14.39 12.66 1.11
C ILE A 434 14.38 13.05 2.60
N GLY A 435 15.24 14.01 2.96
CA GLY A 435 15.32 14.68 4.26
C GLY A 435 15.99 13.90 5.40
N ASN A 436 17.06 14.47 5.97
CA ASN A 436 17.18 14.48 7.43
C ASN A 436 16.61 15.83 7.87
N TYR A 437 15.53 15.75 8.66
CA TYR A 437 14.78 16.81 9.33
C TYR A 437 15.52 18.15 9.46
N THR A 438 14.83 19.24 9.12
CA THR A 438 15.18 20.56 9.69
C THR A 438 14.00 21.11 10.47
N ASP A 439 13.37 20.23 11.26
CA ASP A 439 12.34 20.49 12.27
C ASP A 439 10.91 20.16 11.80
N GLU A 440 10.62 18.85 11.84
CA GLU A 440 9.33 18.15 11.83
C GLU A 440 8.56 17.85 10.51
N TYR A 441 8.36 18.71 9.49
CA TYR A 441 7.58 18.31 8.27
C TYR A 441 7.96 19.00 6.93
N GLY A 442 9.24 19.34 6.73
CA GLY A 442 9.74 19.97 5.49
C GLY A 442 10.59 19.05 4.61
N LEU A 443 10.18 18.80 3.37
CA LEU A 443 11.01 18.22 2.32
C LEU A 443 12.08 19.22 1.91
N SER A 444 13.36 18.84 1.92
CA SER A 444 14.43 19.66 1.36
C SER A 444 15.18 18.90 0.27
N LEU A 445 15.19 19.42 -0.96
CA LEU A 445 16.10 18.97 -2.02
C LEU A 445 17.48 19.59 -1.75
N LEU A 446 18.24 19.02 -0.80
CA LEU A 446 19.57 19.53 -0.44
C LEU A 446 20.67 18.74 -1.15
N SER A 447 21.57 19.48 -1.80
CA SER A 447 22.99 19.11 -1.88
C SER A 447 23.75 19.94 -0.83
N PHE A 448 24.88 19.41 -0.36
CA PHE A 448 25.86 20.04 0.56
C PHE A 448 26.06 21.57 0.34
N PRO A 449 26.50 22.32 1.38
CA PRO A 449 26.55 23.78 1.33
C PRO A 449 27.41 24.29 0.15
N ASN A 450 26.81 25.18 -0.64
CA ASN A 450 27.43 26.06 -1.64
C ASN A 450 27.71 25.55 -3.08
N ALA A 451 27.11 24.45 -3.57
CA ALA A 451 27.29 24.04 -4.97
C ALA A 451 26.12 24.44 -5.89
N PRO A 452 26.35 25.11 -7.04
CA PRO A 452 25.31 25.37 -8.04
C PRO A 452 24.86 24.06 -8.71
N ILE A 453 23.55 23.85 -8.83
CA ILE A 453 22.96 22.69 -9.52
C ILE A 453 22.83 23.03 -11.00
N ARG A 454 23.46 22.22 -11.86
CA ARG A 454 23.34 22.35 -13.32
C ARG A 454 22.30 21.36 -13.82
N LEU A 455 21.21 21.87 -14.39
CA LEU A 455 20.16 21.10 -15.06
C LEU A 455 20.42 21.09 -16.58
N ASP A 456 21.69 21.18 -16.95
CA ASP A 456 22.13 21.26 -18.33
C ASP A 456 21.80 19.94 -19.02
N ASP A 457 20.82 19.98 -19.93
CA ASP A 457 20.35 18.88 -20.79
C ASP A 457 19.16 18.04 -20.26
N GLU A 458 18.49 18.45 -19.18
CA GLU A 458 17.22 17.84 -18.76
C GLU A 458 16.06 18.23 -19.70
N SER A 459 15.52 17.23 -20.42
CA SER A 459 14.48 17.42 -21.43
C SER A 459 13.07 17.54 -20.87
N LEU A 460 12.86 17.25 -19.57
CA LEU A 460 11.54 17.16 -18.94
C LEU A 460 11.52 17.80 -17.55
N PRO A 461 10.38 18.39 -17.15
CA PRO A 461 10.23 18.98 -15.82
C PRO A 461 10.26 17.90 -14.71
N ILE A 462 10.76 18.30 -13.54
CA ILE A 462 10.77 17.55 -12.30
C ILE A 462 9.32 17.49 -11.76
N ARG A 463 8.72 16.31 -11.72
CA ARG A 463 7.36 16.16 -11.17
C ARG A 463 7.39 15.88 -9.67
N ILE A 464 6.54 16.61 -8.93
CA ILE A 464 6.27 16.45 -7.51
C ILE A 464 4.81 16.00 -7.39
N CYS A 465 4.55 14.86 -6.75
CA CYS A 465 3.23 14.24 -6.78
C CYS A 465 2.82 13.66 -5.43
N GLY A 466 1.51 13.65 -5.13
CA GLY A 466 0.95 12.89 -4.00
C GLY A 466 1.36 13.42 -2.61
N LEU A 467 1.77 14.68 -2.52
CA LEU A 467 2.19 15.27 -1.25
C LEU A 467 1.03 15.96 -0.56
N THR A 468 0.89 15.67 0.74
CA THR A 468 -0.12 16.29 1.59
C THR A 468 0.53 17.02 2.78
N ASN A 469 0.07 18.23 3.12
CA ASN A 469 0.56 19.03 4.26
C ASN A 469 2.08 19.28 4.28
N THR A 470 2.72 19.38 3.12
CA THR A 470 4.18 19.34 2.99
C THR A 470 4.78 20.69 2.61
N VAL A 471 5.87 21.13 3.26
CA VAL A 471 6.69 22.26 2.78
C VAL A 471 7.88 21.72 2.00
N ILE A 472 8.10 22.18 0.77
CA ILE A 472 9.22 21.79 -0.09
C ILE A 472 10.20 22.94 -0.20
N HIS A 473 11.36 22.82 0.43
CA HIS A 473 12.50 23.67 0.21
C HIS A 473 13.34 23.11 -0.94
N PHE A 474 13.52 23.90 -1.99
CA PHE A 474 14.43 23.55 -3.08
C PHE A 474 15.91 23.81 -2.70
N GLY A 475 16.23 23.98 -1.41
CA GLY A 475 17.58 24.32 -0.94
C GLY A 475 18.02 25.74 -1.37
N TRP A 476 18.86 26.38 -0.54
CA TRP A 476 19.49 27.65 -0.90
C TRP A 476 20.56 27.41 -1.97
N GLY A 477 20.22 27.61 -3.25
CA GLY A 477 21.12 27.37 -4.37
C GLY A 477 20.68 28.05 -5.67
N LYS A 478 21.65 28.31 -6.56
CA LYS A 478 21.42 28.78 -7.93
C LYS A 478 21.30 27.57 -8.86
N TYR A 479 20.18 27.46 -9.57
CA TYR A 479 19.92 26.41 -10.55
C TYR A 479 20.23 26.92 -11.95
N HIS A 480 21.03 26.21 -12.72
CA HIS A 480 21.47 26.66 -14.04
C HIS A 480 20.71 25.91 -15.15
N LEU A 481 20.09 26.66 -16.08
CA LEU A 481 19.42 26.15 -17.28
C LEU A 481 20.00 26.77 -18.55
N LYS A 482 20.08 26.00 -19.64
CA LYS A 482 20.49 26.51 -20.96
C LYS A 482 19.41 27.30 -21.70
N ARG A 483 18.13 27.01 -21.45
CA ARG A 483 16.98 27.61 -22.15
C ARG A 483 15.77 27.78 -21.23
N PRO A 484 14.83 28.68 -21.55
CA PRO A 484 13.60 28.84 -20.77
C PRO A 484 12.73 27.59 -20.88
N GLN A 485 12.30 27.02 -19.74
CA GLN A 485 11.35 25.90 -19.69
C GLN A 485 10.67 25.82 -18.32
N THR A 486 9.51 25.16 -18.26
CA THR A 486 8.91 24.76 -16.98
C THR A 486 9.80 23.74 -16.29
N ILE A 487 10.06 23.95 -14.99
CA ILE A 487 11.01 23.14 -14.22
C ILE A 487 10.28 22.13 -13.35
N PHE A 488 9.14 22.51 -12.76
CA PHE A 488 8.39 21.61 -11.90
C PHE A 488 6.97 21.34 -12.42
N VAL A 489 6.49 20.11 -12.26
CA VAL A 489 5.09 19.77 -12.51
C VAL A 489 4.54 19.20 -11.22
N ILE A 490 3.48 19.79 -10.67
CA ILE A 490 3.00 19.46 -9.33
C ILE A 490 1.62 18.87 -9.45
N GLU A 491 1.47 17.59 -9.11
CA GLU A 491 0.22 16.86 -9.41
C GLU A 491 -0.33 16.15 -8.17
N ASP A 492 -1.65 16.11 -8.03
CA ASP A 492 -2.34 15.33 -6.99
C ASP A 492 -1.85 15.66 -5.55
N CYS A 493 -1.54 16.93 -5.29
CA CYS A 493 -1.04 17.39 -3.99
C CYS A 493 -2.11 18.19 -3.21
N ASP A 494 -2.11 18.08 -1.87
CA ASP A 494 -2.96 18.91 -1.00
C ASP A 494 -2.15 19.62 0.09
N ASN A 495 -2.37 20.92 0.27
CA ASN A 495 -1.70 21.75 1.28
C ASN A 495 -0.16 21.72 1.21
N VAL A 496 0.40 21.94 0.01
CA VAL A 496 1.84 21.97 -0.23
C VAL A 496 2.37 23.41 -0.34
N VAL A 497 3.55 23.69 0.22
CA VAL A 497 4.21 25.01 0.13
C VAL A 497 5.62 24.88 -0.46
N LEU A 498 5.86 25.46 -1.62
CA LEU A 498 7.16 25.53 -2.28
C LEU A 498 7.99 26.72 -1.77
N ARG A 499 9.28 26.53 -1.46
CA ARG A 499 10.15 27.58 -0.91
C ARG A 499 11.55 27.63 -1.51
N ASP A 500 12.06 28.85 -1.61
CA ASP A 500 13.49 29.20 -1.68
C ASP A 500 14.26 28.69 -2.92
N ALA A 501 13.72 28.88 -4.13
CA ALA A 501 14.42 28.51 -5.38
C ALA A 501 14.86 29.73 -6.19
N VAL A 502 16.12 29.80 -6.61
CA VAL A 502 16.60 30.80 -7.60
C VAL A 502 17.12 30.10 -8.84
N ILE A 503 16.42 30.27 -9.96
CA ILE A 503 16.78 29.72 -11.26
C ILE A 503 17.50 30.77 -12.09
N LEU A 504 18.66 30.41 -12.63
CA LEU A 504 19.45 31.16 -13.58
C LEU A 504 19.35 30.50 -14.97
N VAL A 505 18.83 31.22 -15.94
CA VAL A 505 18.68 30.76 -17.33
C VAL A 505 19.73 31.47 -18.19
N HIS A 506 20.60 30.71 -18.86
CA HIS A 506 21.68 31.19 -19.73
C HIS A 506 21.16 31.42 -21.15
N SER A 507 20.01 32.09 -21.24
CA SER A 507 19.43 32.57 -22.48
C SER A 507 18.93 33.99 -22.25
N ASP A 508 18.62 34.68 -23.33
CA ASP A 508 17.84 35.90 -23.23
C ASP A 508 16.44 35.59 -22.68
N ALA A 509 15.85 36.58 -22.01
CA ALA A 509 14.48 36.49 -21.52
C ALA A 509 13.51 36.46 -22.72
N PRO A 510 12.66 35.44 -22.85
CA PRO A 510 11.64 35.43 -23.88
C PRO A 510 10.57 36.49 -23.58
N SER A 511 9.82 36.91 -24.61
CA SER A 511 8.68 37.82 -24.44
C SER A 511 7.56 37.24 -23.56
N ASP A 512 7.46 35.91 -23.51
CA ASP A 512 6.51 35.17 -22.68
C ASP A 512 7.23 33.97 -22.02
N PRO A 513 7.75 34.13 -20.79
CA PRO A 513 8.51 33.08 -20.12
C PRO A 513 7.60 31.97 -19.59
N PRO A 514 7.98 30.68 -19.78
CA PRO A 514 7.21 29.57 -19.22
C PRO A 514 7.20 29.64 -17.69
N PRO A 515 6.11 29.21 -17.03
CA PRO A 515 6.03 29.25 -15.59
C PRO A 515 7.05 28.30 -14.98
N LEU A 516 7.60 28.68 -13.83
CA LEU A 516 8.57 27.86 -13.10
C LEU A 516 8.01 26.46 -12.78
N TYR A 517 6.72 26.41 -12.45
CA TYR A 517 5.98 25.18 -12.26
C TYR A 517 4.57 25.25 -12.84
N THR A 518 4.01 24.09 -13.16
CA THR A 518 2.58 23.92 -13.46
C THR A 518 1.95 23.00 -12.44
N GLU A 519 0.64 23.11 -12.24
CA GLU A 519 -0.11 22.26 -11.30
C GLU A 519 -1.25 21.49 -11.98
N ARG A 520 -1.57 20.30 -11.45
CA ARG A 520 -2.73 19.48 -11.88
C ARG A 520 -3.34 18.79 -10.66
N ASN A 521 -4.67 18.83 -10.51
CA ASN A 521 -5.38 18.17 -9.41
C ASN A 521 -4.89 18.57 -7.99
N CYS A 522 -4.29 19.74 -7.84
CA CYS A 522 -3.83 20.22 -6.53
C CYS A 522 -4.94 21.06 -5.85
N ARG A 523 -5.15 20.89 -4.54
CA ARG A 523 -6.21 21.63 -3.81
C ARG A 523 -5.71 22.88 -3.08
N ARG A 524 -4.47 22.86 -2.54
CA ARG A 524 -3.88 23.97 -1.74
C ARG A 524 -2.37 24.11 -1.94
N LEU A 525 -1.91 24.43 -3.16
CA LEU A 525 -0.49 24.67 -3.45
C LEU A 525 -0.13 26.17 -3.28
N ARG A 526 0.98 26.47 -2.60
CA ARG A 526 1.49 27.85 -2.43
C ARG A 526 2.99 27.90 -2.72
N SER A 527 3.53 29.04 -3.15
CA SER A 527 4.97 29.25 -3.32
C SER A 527 5.46 30.52 -2.59
N HIS A 528 6.70 30.51 -2.12
CA HIS A 528 7.36 31.63 -1.44
C HIS A 528 8.84 31.70 -1.82
N GLY A 529 9.35 32.90 -2.16
CA GLY A 529 10.78 33.08 -2.43
C GLY A 529 11.31 32.35 -3.68
N MET A 530 10.45 32.05 -4.65
CA MET A 530 10.87 31.49 -5.94
C MET A 530 11.16 32.60 -6.96
N ALA A 531 12.29 32.51 -7.67
CA ALA A 531 12.70 33.51 -8.66
C ALA A 531 13.39 32.88 -9.87
N VAL A 532 13.15 33.45 -11.06
CA VAL A 532 13.86 33.12 -12.31
C VAL A 532 14.62 34.36 -12.78
N ARG A 533 15.90 34.21 -13.15
CA ARG A 533 16.76 35.28 -13.68
C ARG A 533 17.39 34.83 -14.99
N TYR A 534 17.28 35.65 -16.02
CA TYR A 534 17.89 35.43 -17.33
C TYR A 534 19.24 36.15 -17.38
N LEU A 535 20.29 35.43 -17.78
CA LEU A 535 21.67 35.93 -17.77
C LEU A 535 22.19 36.34 -19.17
N GLY A 536 21.46 36.00 -20.25
CA GLY A 536 21.87 36.24 -21.64
C GLY A 536 23.05 35.38 -22.10
N GLU A 537 23.24 35.25 -23.42
CA GLU A 537 24.26 34.35 -24.01
C GLU A 537 25.72 34.73 -23.68
N ALA A 538 25.98 35.97 -23.24
CA ALA A 538 27.33 36.47 -22.94
C ALA A 538 27.92 35.97 -21.60
N SER A 539 27.21 35.14 -20.84
CA SER A 539 27.55 34.74 -19.47
C SER A 539 27.85 33.24 -19.28
N ALA A 540 27.90 32.45 -20.36
CA ALA A 540 28.23 31.03 -20.28
C ALA A 540 29.66 30.82 -19.75
N PRO A 541 29.90 29.97 -18.73
CA PRO A 541 31.24 29.73 -18.23
C PRO A 541 32.06 29.00 -19.31
N ALA A 542 33.20 29.60 -19.68
CA ALA A 542 34.19 28.93 -20.52
C ALA A 542 34.55 27.56 -19.90
N GLY A 543 34.57 26.52 -20.74
CA GLY A 543 34.93 25.15 -20.33
C GLY A 543 36.32 25.06 -19.70
N PRO A 544 36.68 23.91 -19.11
CA PRO A 544 37.92 23.77 -18.35
C PRO A 544 39.12 23.77 -19.31
N SER A 545 39.69 24.95 -19.55
CA SER A 545 41.00 25.11 -20.17
C SER A 545 42.00 25.60 -19.13
N ASP A 546 43.00 24.74 -18.91
CA ASP A 546 44.31 25.00 -18.34
C ASP A 546 44.46 25.72 -16.99
N ARG A 547 44.99 24.93 -16.05
CA ARG A 547 45.67 25.37 -14.82
C ARG A 547 46.63 26.52 -15.13
N ALA A 548 46.30 27.71 -14.64
CA ALA A 548 47.28 28.71 -14.28
C ALA A 548 47.11 29.03 -12.79
N SER A 549 48.09 28.57 -12.02
CA SER A 549 48.35 28.92 -10.64
C SER A 549 48.31 30.43 -10.42
N ILE A 550 47.45 30.91 -9.53
CA ILE A 550 47.64 32.21 -8.88
C ILE A 550 47.48 32.00 -7.38
N GLY A 551 48.58 32.29 -6.68
CA GLY A 551 48.78 32.02 -5.27
C GLY A 551 48.01 32.95 -4.35
N LEU A 552 47.81 32.42 -3.15
CA LEU A 552 47.32 33.10 -1.95
C LEU A 552 48.12 34.37 -1.64
N LYS A 553 47.40 35.47 -1.42
CA LYS A 553 47.63 36.38 -0.29
C LYS A 553 46.29 36.77 0.31
#